data_AF-A0A0S7ZWD4-F1
#
_entry.id   AF-A0A0S7ZWD4-F1
#
_cell.length_a   1.000
_cell.length_b   1.000
_cell.length_c   1.000
_cell.angle_alpha   90.00
_cell.angle_beta   90.00
_cell.angle_gamma   90.00
#
_symmetry.space_group_name_H-M   'P 1'
#
loop_
_entity.id
_entity.type
_entity.pdbx_description
1 polymer ?
#
loop_
_entity_poly.entity_id
_entity_poly.type
_entity_poly.pdbx_seq_one_letter_code
_entity_poly.pdbx_strand_id
1 'polypeptide(L)'
;APELLEETRKSGEDSDWENALRRWANQQLSRGEHTILHNAVPRFEQIMIETALQHTGGRRQDAAKLLGWGRNTLTRKIKELGMEKSREEPATETEE
;
A
#
# COMPACT_ATOMS: atom_id res chain seq x y z
N ALA A 1 -13.01 30.59 24.08
CA ALA A 1 -11.78 29.79 23.98
C ALA A 1 -11.90 28.91 22.73
N PRO A 2 -11.16 29.21 21.66
CA PRO A 2 -11.25 28.51 20.38
C PRO A 2 -10.28 27.31 20.35
N GLU A 3 -10.36 26.41 21.33
CA GLU A 3 -9.47 25.23 21.41
C GLU A 3 -10.19 23.88 21.19
N LEU A 4 -11.50 23.88 20.93
CA LEU A 4 -12.28 22.64 20.79
C LEU A 4 -12.35 22.07 19.36
N LEU A 5 -11.71 22.70 18.38
CA LEU A 5 -11.83 22.36 16.95
C LEU A 5 -10.67 21.52 16.39
N GLU A 6 -9.56 21.38 17.13
CA GLU A 6 -8.38 20.62 16.67
C GLU A 6 -8.43 19.13 17.02
N GLU A 7 -9.13 18.71 18.08
CA GLU A 7 -9.23 17.29 18.43
C GLU A 7 -10.10 16.48 17.45
N THR A 8 -11.07 17.10 16.76
CA THR A 8 -11.92 16.40 15.78
C THR A 8 -11.17 16.02 14.50
N ARG A 9 -10.17 16.80 14.07
CA ARG A 9 -9.47 16.53 12.79
C ARG A 9 -8.58 15.30 12.86
N LYS A 10 -7.94 15.07 14.00
CA LYS A 10 -6.97 13.97 14.17
C LYS A 10 -7.63 12.59 14.29
N SER A 11 -8.88 12.53 14.78
CA SER A 11 -9.68 11.29 14.81
C SER A 11 -10.40 11.00 13.49
N GLY A 12 -10.58 12.00 12.63
CA GLY A 12 -11.24 11.86 11.33
C GLY A 12 -10.40 11.06 10.33
N GLU A 13 -9.11 11.38 10.19
CA GLU A 13 -8.25 10.80 9.15
C GLU A 13 -8.01 9.28 9.34
N ASP A 14 -7.79 8.81 10.57
CA ASP A 14 -7.69 7.37 10.85
C ASP A 14 -9.05 6.66 10.70
N SER A 15 -10.15 7.34 11.03
CA SER A 15 -11.49 6.81 10.79
C SER A 15 -11.82 6.73 9.29
N ASP A 16 -11.20 7.58 8.46
CA ASP A 16 -11.58 7.74 7.06
C ASP A 16 -11.14 6.58 6.17
N TRP A 17 -9.95 5.99 6.40
CA TRP A 17 -9.49 4.86 5.59
C TRP A 17 -10.24 3.57 5.94
N GLU A 18 -10.53 3.32 7.22
CA GLU A 18 -11.32 2.16 7.64
C GLU A 18 -12.75 2.26 7.09
N ASN A 19 -13.35 3.45 7.14
CA ASN A 19 -14.65 3.71 6.53
C ASN A 19 -14.61 3.60 5.00
N ALA A 20 -13.54 4.02 4.33
CA ALA A 20 -13.35 3.82 2.90
C ALA A 20 -13.25 2.32 2.55
N LEU A 21 -12.48 1.54 3.32
CA LEU A 21 -12.35 0.10 3.13
C LEU A 21 -13.68 -0.62 3.35
N ARG A 22 -14.45 -0.22 4.37
CA ARG A 22 -15.79 -0.77 4.64
C ARG A 22 -16.75 -0.49 3.48
N ARG A 23 -16.74 0.73 2.95
CA ARG A 23 -17.55 1.10 1.77
C ARG A 23 -17.15 0.28 0.55
N TRP A 24 -15.85 0.13 0.29
CA TRP A 24 -15.34 -0.72 -0.79
C TRP A 24 -15.78 -2.18 -0.63
N ALA A 25 -15.64 -2.76 0.57
CA ALA A 25 -16.04 -4.15 0.82
C ALA A 25 -17.53 -4.36 0.59
N ASN A 26 -18.39 -3.46 1.10
CA ASN A 26 -19.82 -3.48 0.85
C ASN A 26 -20.15 -3.40 -0.65
N GLN A 27 -19.46 -2.53 -1.39
CA GLN A 27 -19.65 -2.39 -2.83
C GLN A 27 -19.29 -3.68 -3.58
N GLN A 28 -18.16 -4.32 -3.26
CA GLN A 28 -17.78 -5.59 -3.89
C GLN A 28 -18.79 -6.69 -3.58
N LEU A 29 -19.18 -6.85 -2.31
CA LEU A 29 -20.17 -7.85 -1.91
C LEU A 29 -21.54 -7.60 -2.53
N SER A 30 -21.97 -6.34 -2.66
CA SER A 30 -23.24 -5.98 -3.30
C SER A 30 -23.27 -6.31 -4.80
N ARG A 31 -22.10 -6.39 -5.45
CA ARG A 31 -21.95 -6.79 -6.85
C ARG A 31 -21.97 -8.31 -7.03
N GLY A 32 -22.09 -9.08 -5.95
CA GLY A 32 -22.00 -10.54 -5.98
C GLY A 32 -20.56 -11.04 -6.15
N GLU A 33 -19.55 -10.20 -5.91
CA GLU A 33 -18.16 -10.64 -5.96
C GLU A 33 -17.86 -11.55 -4.76
N HIS A 34 -17.18 -12.66 -5.06
CA HIS A 34 -16.72 -13.61 -4.06
C HIS A 34 -15.21 -13.54 -3.93
N THR A 35 -14.66 -14.06 -2.82
CA THR A 35 -13.22 -14.12 -2.58
C THR A 35 -12.51 -12.76 -2.70
N ILE A 36 -13.18 -11.66 -2.32
CA ILE A 36 -12.69 -10.28 -2.50
C ILE A 36 -11.31 -10.04 -1.87
N LEU A 37 -10.95 -10.80 -0.83
CA LEU A 37 -9.63 -10.78 -0.19
C LEU A 37 -8.50 -11.21 -1.13
N HIS A 38 -8.77 -12.09 -2.10
CA HIS A 38 -7.78 -12.52 -3.09
C HIS A 38 -7.25 -11.34 -3.92
N ASN A 39 -8.08 -10.31 -4.12
CA ASN A 39 -7.68 -9.10 -4.83
C ASN A 39 -7.26 -7.98 -3.86
N ALA A 40 -7.90 -7.88 -2.69
CA ALA A 40 -7.64 -6.82 -1.71
C ALA A 40 -6.28 -6.96 -1.05
N VAL A 41 -5.93 -8.17 -0.59
CA VAL A 41 -4.71 -8.42 0.18
C VAL A 41 -3.46 -8.12 -0.66
N PRO A 42 -3.31 -8.62 -1.90
CA PRO A 42 -2.16 -8.28 -2.73
C PRO A 42 -2.03 -6.77 -2.96
N ARG A 43 -3.16 -6.08 -3.17
CA ARG A 43 -3.14 -4.63 -3.41
C ARG A 43 -2.74 -3.85 -2.18
N PHE A 44 -3.24 -4.25 -1.01
CA PHE A 44 -2.83 -3.68 0.27
C PHE A 44 -1.34 -3.91 0.52
N GLU A 45 -0.86 -5.15 0.37
CA GLU A 45 0.55 -5.50 0.54
C GLU A 45 1.44 -4.67 -0.39
N GLN A 46 1.04 -4.48 -1.65
CA GLN A 46 1.77 -3.65 -2.61
C GLN A 46 1.93 -2.20 -2.13
N ILE A 47 0.83 -1.56 -1.70
CA ILE A 47 0.84 -0.17 -1.21
C ILE A 47 1.74 -0.05 0.03
N MET A 48 1.65 -1.00 0.95
CA MET A 48 2.47 -1.02 2.16
C MET A 48 3.97 -1.16 1.84
N ILE A 49 4.30 -2.05 0.91
CA ILE A 49 5.68 -2.26 0.44
C ILE A 49 6.22 -1.02 -0.25
N GLU A 50 5.45 -0.42 -1.17
CA GLU A 50 5.83 0.82 -1.87
C GLU A 50 6.10 1.94 -0.87
N THR A 51 5.19 2.15 0.08
CA THR A 51 5.31 3.19 1.10
C THR A 51 6.54 2.97 1.98
N ALA A 52 6.78 1.73 2.43
CA ALA A 52 7.94 1.39 3.25
C ALA A 52 9.26 1.54 2.46
N LEU A 53 9.29 1.18 1.18
CA LEU A 53 10.45 1.37 0.33
C LEU A 53 10.72 2.86 0.08
N GLN A 54 9.69 3.66 -0.18
CA GLN A 54 9.83 5.11 -0.33
C GLN A 54 10.39 5.75 0.94
N HIS A 55 9.83 5.41 2.11
CA HIS A 55 10.28 5.94 3.39
C HIS A 55 11.74 5.58 3.72
N THR A 56 12.23 4.44 3.21
CA THR A 56 13.59 3.95 3.47
C THR A 56 14.58 4.28 2.35
N GLY A 57 14.14 4.97 1.30
CA GLY A 57 14.97 5.29 0.13
C GLY A 57 15.36 4.06 -0.69
N GLY A 58 14.47 3.07 -0.77
CA GLY A 58 14.67 1.82 -1.53
C GLY A 58 15.44 0.73 -0.77
N ARG A 59 15.76 0.94 0.52
CA ARG A 59 16.46 -0.05 1.34
C ARG A 59 15.51 -1.14 1.82
N ARG A 60 15.48 -2.25 1.08
CA ARG A 60 14.61 -3.41 1.37
C ARG A 60 14.73 -3.94 2.81
N GLN A 61 15.92 -3.97 3.39
CA GLN A 61 16.09 -4.45 4.77
C GLN A 61 15.42 -3.55 5.80
N ASP A 62 15.50 -2.23 5.62
CA ASP A 62 14.88 -1.27 6.52
C ASP A 62 13.36 -1.22 6.28
N ALA A 63 12.91 -1.34 5.02
CA ALA A 63 11.49 -1.44 4.68
C ALA A 63 10.85 -2.68 5.33
N ALA A 64 11.57 -3.81 5.31
CA ALA A 64 11.10 -5.04 5.94
C ALA A 64 10.94 -4.86 7.46
N LYS A 65 11.88 -4.19 8.13
CA LYS A 65 11.78 -3.87 9.56
C LYS A 65 10.58 -2.97 9.86
N LEU A 66 10.32 -1.94 9.04
CA LEU A 66 9.16 -1.06 9.22
C LEU A 66 7.83 -1.83 9.10
N LEU A 67 7.76 -2.79 8.19
CA LEU A 67 6.60 -3.65 8.00
C LEU A 67 6.50 -4.81 9.02
N GLY A 68 7.50 -4.98 9.88
CA GLY A 68 7.57 -6.14 10.80
C GLY A 68 7.84 -7.47 10.09
N TRP A 69 8.31 -7.43 8.84
CA TRP A 69 8.63 -8.61 8.05
C TRP A 69 10.12 -8.94 8.11
N GLY A 70 10.44 -10.23 8.00
CA GLY A 70 11.81 -10.63 7.68
C GLY A 70 12.19 -10.16 6.27
N ARG A 71 13.47 -9.84 6.05
CA ARG A 71 14.01 -9.50 4.71
C ARG A 71 13.60 -10.52 3.63
N ASN A 72 13.66 -11.81 3.96
CA ASN A 72 13.32 -12.88 3.01
C ASN A 72 11.82 -12.87 2.66
N THR A 73 10.96 -12.59 3.65
CA THR A 73 9.50 -12.45 3.44
C THR A 73 9.21 -11.27 2.52
N LEU A 74 9.83 -10.11 2.76
CA LEU A 74 9.66 -8.94 1.90
C LEU A 74 10.11 -9.24 0.46
N THR A 75 11.28 -9.85 0.27
CA THR A 75 11.75 -10.22 -1.07
C THR A 75 10.79 -11.17 -1.78
N ARG A 76 10.23 -12.15 -1.06
CA ARG A 76 9.24 -13.07 -1.63
C ARG A 76 7.97 -12.33 -2.02
N LYS A 77 7.47 -11.44 -1.15
CA LYS A 77 6.29 -10.62 -1.43
C LYS A 77 6.47 -9.70 -2.63
N ILE A 78 7.62 -9.03 -2.76
CA ILE A 78 7.94 -8.19 -3.93
C ILE A 78 7.90 -9.02 -5.22
N LYS A 79 8.40 -10.26 -5.19
CA LYS A 79 8.36 -11.18 -6.34
C LYS A 79 6.95 -11.69 -6.66
N GLU A 80 6.22 -12.14 -5.65
CA GLU A 80 4.83 -12.62 -5.77
C GLU A 80 3.91 -11.53 -6.34
N LEU A 81 4.13 -10.27 -5.95
CA LEU A 81 3.35 -9.11 -6.39
C LEU A 81 3.87 -8.47 -7.70
N GLY A 82 4.92 -9.03 -8.32
CA GLY A 82 5.45 -8.54 -9.60
C GLY A 82 6.13 -7.16 -9.52
N MET A 83 6.53 -6.71 -8.33
CA MET A 83 7.04 -5.36 -8.09
C MET A 83 8.53 -5.18 -8.46
N GLU A 84 9.21 -6.20 -8.99
CA GLU A 84 10.63 -6.09 -9.41
C GLU A 84 10.83 -5.30 -10.72
N LYS A 85 9.76 -5.00 -11.49
CA LYS A 85 9.86 -4.37 -12.83
C LYS A 85 9.50 -2.89 -12.86
N SER A 86 10.25 -2.04 -12.15
CA SER A 86 10.09 -0.58 -12.32
C SER A 86 11.40 0.21 -12.34
N ARG A 87 12.54 -0.43 -12.68
CA ARG A 87 13.82 0.29 -12.81
C ARG A 87 14.61 0.01 -14.08
N GLU A 88 14.01 -0.58 -15.10
CA GLU A 88 14.63 -0.73 -16.42
C GLU A 88 13.63 -0.41 -17.52
N GLU A 89 13.40 0.88 -17.73
CA GLU A 89 13.27 1.44 -19.08
C GLU A 89 14.17 2.70 -19.10
N PRO A 90 15.45 2.59 -19.53
CA PRO A 90 16.10 3.77 -20.05
C PRO A 90 15.30 4.19 -21.28
N ALA A 91 14.83 5.44 -21.28
CA ALA A 91 14.23 6.08 -22.45
C ALA A 91 15.07 5.72 -23.67
N THR A 92 14.47 5.00 -24.63
CA THR A 92 15.03 4.91 -25.96
C THR A 92 14.98 6.31 -26.54
N GLU A 93 16.12 6.98 -26.44
CA GLU A 93 16.51 8.14 -27.22
C GLU A 93 16.41 7.73 -28.71
N THR A 94 15.25 8.00 -29.30
CA THR A 94 15.02 7.93 -30.74
C THR A 94 15.11 9.35 -31.28
N GLU A 95 16.34 9.82 -31.46
CA GLU A 95 16.75 10.89 -32.38
C GLU A 95 18.11 10.37 -32.90
N GLU A 96 18.23 9.84 -34.12
CA GLU A 96 18.32 10.54 -35.40
C GLU A 96 18.06 9.55 -36.57
#